data_AF-A0A3P8M1U1-F1
#
_entry.id   AF-A0A3P8M1U1-F1
#
_cell.length_a   1.000
_cell.length_b   1.000
_cell.length_c   1.000
_cell.angle_alpha   90.00
_cell.angle_beta   90.00
_cell.angle_gamma   90.00
#
_symmetry.space_group_name_H-M   'P 1'
#
loop_
_entity.id
_entity.type
_entity.pdbx_description
1 polymer ?
#
loop_
_entity_poly.entity_id
_entity_poly.type
_entity_poly.pdbx_seq_one_letter_code
_entity_poly.pdbx_strand_id
1 'polypeptide(L)'
;MPVYLDEVPAEAGKISRPVTLYWIAFLVFIVVTGIVLTLWQWMGERNGFSFWFAAIGLPFCIWGFLFSIRRIGYKAELNGHAGWNYECETLKASEISRGKRFAWILDSYIHSQAGRGVGSLLASIEQILPLMDTIKPRSGGIPIRHSRLNDFDYNPTALEDAVNKVAKRIGNTVEQLPETVKCWLMFECDTQSFAVKEDTLIHLLSLHLRREIYQLPVQGVRGVDYWLDQQWAKPSVLIVLTASLRLLPKQNDAEAITALVLCNRRSHHYPDAVKLHRPQKSTNETLTRNMAHSLRWAKTSAAKVTGVWVTGEDLTMFLAGIRPAKRMNWCLA
;
A
#
# COMPACT_ATOMS: atom_id res chain seq x y z
N MET A 1 -2.48 -5.90 0.59
CA MET A 1 -1.82 -5.21 1.73
C MET A 1 -1.33 -3.87 1.22
N PRO A 2 -1.29 -2.82 2.07
CA PRO A 2 -0.74 -1.53 1.69
C PRO A 2 0.75 -1.66 1.32
N VAL A 3 1.22 -0.75 0.47
CA VAL A 3 2.63 -0.70 0.02
C VAL A 3 3.45 0.06 1.06
N TYR A 4 4.56 -0.51 1.50
CA TYR A 4 5.41 0.08 2.54
C TYR A 4 6.81 0.37 2.01
N LEU A 5 6.92 1.45 1.22
CA LEU A 5 8.23 1.81 0.67
C LEU A 5 9.17 2.41 1.71
N ASP A 6 8.62 2.99 2.78
CA ASP A 6 9.37 3.53 3.92
C ASP A 6 9.98 2.43 4.80
N GLU A 7 9.45 1.21 4.76
CA GLU A 7 9.95 0.07 5.55
C GLU A 7 11.10 -0.68 4.85
N VAL A 8 11.41 -0.33 3.59
CA VAL A 8 12.54 -0.93 2.88
C VAL A 8 13.84 -0.52 3.59
N PRO A 9 14.68 -1.48 4.03
CA PRO A 9 15.90 -1.16 4.74
C PRO A 9 16.84 -0.27 3.93
N ALA A 10 17.64 0.53 4.64
CA ALA A 10 18.67 1.33 4.00
C ALA A 10 19.78 0.45 3.42
N GLU A 11 20.34 0.90 2.29
CA GLU A 11 21.54 0.29 1.70
C GLU A 11 22.71 0.39 2.69
N ALA A 12 23.50 -0.68 2.75
CA ALA A 12 24.66 -0.75 3.61
C ALA A 12 25.76 0.21 3.09
N GLY A 13 26.43 0.87 4.03
CA GLY A 13 27.50 1.83 3.73
C GLY A 13 28.71 1.21 3.01
N LYS A 14 29.54 2.07 2.42
CA LYS A 14 30.78 1.66 1.75
C LYS A 14 31.80 1.14 2.78
N ILE A 15 32.30 -0.07 2.57
CA ILE A 15 33.37 -0.64 3.40
C ILE A 15 34.73 -0.13 2.91
N SER A 16 35.52 0.38 3.85
CA SER A 16 36.89 0.85 3.58
C SER A 16 37.82 -0.32 3.25
N ARG A 17 38.62 -0.16 2.19
CA ARG A 17 39.61 -1.16 1.78
C ARG A 17 40.70 -1.30 2.84
N PRO A 18 41.17 -2.52 3.16
CA PRO A 18 42.35 -2.69 4.00
C PRO A 18 43.54 -2.06 3.28
N VAL A 19 44.18 -1.09 3.94
CA VAL A 19 45.32 -0.35 3.39
C VAL A 19 46.52 -1.30 3.33
N THR A 20 47.01 -1.59 2.14
CA THR A 20 48.11 -2.55 1.92
C THR A 20 49.43 -2.08 2.52
N LEU A 21 49.64 -0.77 2.60
CA LEU A 21 50.87 -0.18 3.14
C LEU A 21 51.12 -0.55 4.61
N TYR A 22 50.09 -0.51 5.46
CA TYR A 22 50.23 -0.88 6.87
C TYR A 22 50.59 -2.36 7.04
N TRP A 23 50.10 -3.23 6.15
CA TRP A 23 50.46 -4.65 6.17
C TRP A 23 51.89 -4.90 5.73
N ILE A 24 52.41 -4.11 4.78
CA ILE A 24 53.83 -4.18 4.39
C ILE A 24 54.73 -3.69 5.53
N ALA A 25 54.37 -2.57 6.19
CA ALA A 25 55.11 -2.09 7.36
C ALA A 25 55.11 -3.14 8.49
N PHE A 26 53.98 -3.80 8.72
CA PHE A 26 53.85 -4.89 9.68
C PHE A 26 54.71 -6.11 9.34
N LEU A 27 54.86 -6.45 8.05
CA LEU A 27 55.77 -7.52 7.60
C LEU A 27 57.21 -7.21 8.01
N VAL A 28 57.69 -6.00 7.69
CA VAL A 28 59.05 -5.57 8.02
C VAL A 28 59.30 -5.68 9.53
N PHE A 29 58.34 -5.20 10.33
CA PHE A 29 58.43 -5.29 11.79
C PHE A 29 58.51 -6.74 12.31
N ILE A 30 57.65 -7.63 11.80
CA ILE A 30 57.64 -9.05 12.19
C ILE A 30 58.95 -9.75 11.79
N VAL A 31 59.49 -9.49 10.60
CA VAL A 31 60.74 -10.10 10.14
C VAL A 31 61.93 -9.61 10.97
N VAL A 32 62.02 -8.31 11.24
CA VAL A 32 63.08 -7.75 12.12
C VAL A 32 63.01 -8.37 13.51
N THR A 33 61.82 -8.47 14.08
CA THR A 33 61.61 -9.09 15.40
C THR A 33 62.00 -10.58 15.38
N GLY A 34 61.62 -11.31 14.32
CA GLY A 34 62.00 -12.71 14.14
C GLY A 34 63.51 -12.93 14.06
N ILE A 35 64.23 -12.07 13.33
CA ILE A 35 65.70 -12.11 13.24
C ILE A 35 66.34 -11.84 14.61
N VAL A 36 65.89 -10.82 15.34
CA VAL A 36 66.45 -10.49 16.66
C VAL A 36 66.23 -11.63 17.67
N LEU A 37 65.01 -12.19 17.71
CA LEU A 37 64.67 -13.28 18.62
C LEU A 37 65.42 -14.57 18.30
N THR A 38 65.54 -14.91 17.01
CA THR A 38 66.31 -16.08 16.60
C THR A 38 67.79 -15.92 16.90
N LEU A 39 68.39 -14.75 16.62
CA LEU A 39 69.79 -14.49 16.99
C LEU A 39 70.05 -14.57 18.50
N TRP A 40 69.09 -14.14 19.32
CA TRP A 40 69.19 -14.21 20.78
C TRP A 40 69.10 -15.66 21.28
N GLN A 41 68.09 -16.42 20.86
CA GLN A 41 67.76 -17.71 21.49
C GLN A 41 68.37 -18.93 20.79
N TRP A 42 69.06 -18.77 19.67
CA TRP A 42 69.59 -19.91 18.92
C TRP A 42 70.89 -20.46 19.50
N MET A 43 70.84 -21.71 19.97
CA MET A 43 71.95 -22.42 20.61
C MET A 43 72.76 -23.33 19.65
N GLY A 44 72.39 -23.39 18.37
CA GLY A 44 73.04 -24.24 17.35
C GLY A 44 73.84 -23.45 16.30
N GLU A 45 74.32 -24.15 15.26
CA GLU A 45 75.03 -23.53 14.14
C GLU A 45 74.14 -22.56 13.34
N ARG A 46 74.71 -21.42 12.95
CA ARG A 46 74.00 -20.27 12.37
C ARG A 46 73.99 -20.24 10.83
N ASN A 47 74.23 -21.39 10.18
CA ASN A 47 74.41 -21.48 8.73
C ASN A 47 73.48 -22.50 8.04
N GLY A 48 72.48 -23.04 8.76
CA GLY A 48 71.57 -24.08 8.24
C GLY A 48 70.23 -23.54 7.73
N PHE A 49 69.55 -24.32 6.89
CA PHE A 49 68.19 -24.03 6.41
C PHE A 49 67.21 -23.79 7.58
N SER A 50 67.27 -24.61 8.62
CA SER A 50 66.40 -24.49 9.80
C SER A 50 66.57 -23.15 10.53
N PHE A 51 67.78 -22.60 10.57
CA PHE A 51 68.06 -21.29 11.17
C PHE A 51 67.40 -20.17 10.34
N TRP A 52 67.64 -20.13 9.03
CA TRP A 52 67.05 -19.12 8.14
C TRP A 52 65.53 -19.24 8.02
N PHE A 53 65.00 -20.46 8.02
CA PHE A 53 63.57 -20.69 8.05
C PHE A 53 62.94 -20.19 9.35
N ALA A 54 63.55 -20.41 10.51
CA ALA A 54 63.06 -19.85 11.78
C ALA A 54 63.17 -18.31 11.82
N ALA A 55 64.26 -17.74 11.30
CA ALA A 55 64.53 -16.31 11.35
C ALA A 55 63.65 -15.48 10.41
N ILE A 56 63.34 -16.00 9.22
CA ILE A 56 62.64 -15.25 8.15
C ILE A 56 61.41 -16.00 7.66
N GLY A 57 61.54 -17.30 7.38
CA GLY A 57 60.47 -18.11 6.79
C GLY A 57 59.21 -18.17 7.66
N LEU A 58 59.36 -18.50 8.95
CA LEU A 58 58.26 -18.62 9.89
C LEU A 58 57.55 -17.27 10.14
N PRO A 59 58.26 -16.16 10.41
CA PRO A 59 57.66 -14.82 10.46
C PRO A 59 56.88 -14.45 9.19
N PHE A 60 57.43 -14.75 8.01
CA PHE A 60 56.76 -14.50 6.73
C PHE A 60 55.49 -15.34 6.57
N CYS A 61 55.51 -16.62 6.94
CA CYS A 61 54.34 -17.50 6.92
C CYS A 61 53.22 -17.00 7.84
N ILE A 62 53.57 -16.60 9.08
CA ILE A 62 52.59 -16.04 10.05
C ILE A 62 51.97 -14.77 9.49
N TRP A 63 52.79 -13.86 8.96
CA TRP A 63 52.30 -12.62 8.34
C TRP A 63 51.37 -12.92 7.16
N GLY A 64 51.77 -13.82 6.26
CA GLY A 64 50.99 -14.18 5.08
C GLY A 64 49.65 -14.80 5.44
N PHE A 65 49.62 -15.62 6.50
CA PHE A 65 48.39 -16.20 7.03
C PHE A 65 47.44 -15.13 7.59
N LEU A 66 47.94 -14.23 8.45
CA LEU A 66 47.14 -13.13 9.01
C LEU A 66 46.62 -12.17 7.93
N PHE A 67 47.47 -11.82 6.96
CA PHE A 67 47.09 -11.00 5.82
C PHE A 67 45.99 -11.67 4.98
N SER A 68 46.12 -12.98 4.75
CA SER A 68 45.13 -13.78 4.01
C SER A 68 43.79 -13.80 4.74
N ILE A 69 43.78 -14.06 6.05
CA ILE A 69 42.55 -13.99 6.87
C ILE A 69 41.92 -12.60 6.77
N ARG A 70 42.69 -11.52 6.93
CA ARG A 70 42.15 -10.15 6.84
C ARG A 70 41.55 -9.85 5.47
N ARG A 71 42.20 -10.33 4.39
CA ARG A 71 41.72 -10.19 3.01
C ARG A 71 40.45 -11.00 2.76
N ILE A 72 40.37 -12.22 3.29
CA ILE A 72 39.17 -13.07 3.22
C ILE A 72 38.03 -12.40 3.96
N GLY A 73 38.26 -11.91 5.19
CA GLY A 73 37.26 -11.17 5.97
C GLY A 73 36.74 -9.93 5.24
N TYR A 74 37.63 -9.12 4.65
CA TYR A 74 37.22 -7.97 3.83
C TYR A 74 36.34 -8.38 2.63
N LYS A 75 36.72 -9.44 1.90
CA LYS A 75 35.93 -9.91 0.77
C LYS A 75 34.58 -10.47 1.22
N ALA A 76 34.53 -11.15 2.35
CA ALA A 76 33.29 -11.67 2.93
C ALA A 76 32.35 -10.52 3.33
N GLU A 77 32.85 -9.50 4.02
CA GLU A 77 32.09 -8.29 4.35
C GLU A 77 31.59 -7.56 3.09
N LEU A 78 32.48 -7.37 2.10
CA LEU A 78 32.13 -6.70 0.85
C LEU A 78 31.01 -7.45 0.11
N ASN A 79 31.12 -8.77 -0.01
CA ASN A 79 30.11 -9.61 -0.64
C ASN A 79 28.80 -9.62 0.17
N GLY A 80 28.88 -9.60 1.50
CA GLY A 80 27.72 -9.49 2.38
C GLY A 80 26.95 -8.19 2.18
N HIS A 81 27.66 -7.05 2.14
CA HIS A 81 27.06 -5.74 1.87
C HIS A 81 26.51 -5.64 0.44
N ALA A 82 27.21 -6.20 -0.55
CA ALA A 82 26.73 -6.24 -1.93
C ALA A 82 25.44 -7.08 -2.06
N GLY A 83 25.38 -8.24 -1.40
CA GLY A 83 24.18 -9.08 -1.33
C GLY A 83 23.03 -8.35 -0.64
N TRP A 84 23.28 -7.71 0.49
CA TRP A 84 22.29 -6.90 1.20
C TRP A 84 21.70 -5.80 0.33
N ASN A 85 22.56 -5.05 -0.38
CA ASN A 85 22.13 -3.96 -1.25
C ASN A 85 21.31 -4.48 -2.43
N TYR A 86 21.71 -5.60 -3.03
CA TYR A 86 20.96 -6.25 -4.10
C TYR A 86 19.55 -6.66 -3.64
N GLU A 87 19.42 -7.24 -2.44
CA GLU A 87 18.13 -7.61 -1.86
C GLU A 87 17.26 -6.37 -1.57
N CYS A 88 17.85 -5.31 -1.01
CA CYS A 88 17.15 -4.05 -0.75
C CYS A 88 16.64 -3.40 -2.04
N GLU A 89 17.47 -3.35 -3.09
CA GLU A 89 17.07 -2.82 -4.40
C GLU A 89 15.96 -3.67 -5.04
N THR A 90 16.08 -5.00 -4.97
CA THR A 90 15.09 -5.93 -5.50
C THR A 90 13.74 -5.77 -4.80
N LEU A 91 13.76 -5.66 -3.46
CA LEU A 91 12.56 -5.46 -2.65
C LEU A 91 11.94 -4.07 -2.90
N LYS A 92 12.76 -3.03 -3.04
CA LYS A 92 12.28 -1.70 -3.43
C LYS A 92 11.61 -1.72 -4.80
N ALA A 93 12.22 -2.38 -5.78
CA ALA A 93 11.70 -2.48 -7.14
C ALA A 93 10.40 -3.28 -7.20
N SER A 94 10.28 -4.36 -6.42
CA SER A 94 9.07 -5.17 -6.33
C SER A 94 7.92 -4.39 -5.71
N GLU A 95 8.15 -3.66 -4.61
CA GLU A 95 7.14 -2.82 -3.95
C GLU A 95 6.69 -1.65 -4.83
N ILE A 96 7.61 -1.01 -5.57
CA ILE A 96 7.24 0.01 -6.57
C ILE A 96 6.36 -0.61 -7.67
N SER A 97 6.72 -1.80 -8.16
CA SER A 97 5.97 -2.48 -9.22
C SER A 97 4.58 -2.90 -8.74
N ARG A 98 4.48 -3.33 -7.48
CA ARG A 98 3.22 -3.64 -6.80
C ARG A 98 2.34 -2.41 -6.63
N GLY A 99 2.90 -1.28 -6.18
CA GLY A 99 2.16 -0.02 -6.02
C GLY A 99 1.69 0.60 -7.34
N LYS A 100 2.40 0.32 -8.44
CA LYS A 100 1.97 0.71 -9.81
C LYS A 100 0.78 -0.10 -10.33
N ARG A 101 0.31 -1.15 -9.64
CA ARG A 101 -0.93 -1.83 -9.99
C ARG A 101 -2.10 -0.91 -9.62
N PHE A 102 -3.03 -0.71 -10.55
CA PHE A 102 -4.17 0.20 -10.39
C PHE A 102 -5.43 -0.44 -10.96
N ALA A 103 -6.58 0.04 -10.55
CA ALA A 103 -7.86 -0.36 -11.12
C ALA A 103 -8.44 0.77 -11.99
N TRP A 104 -9.19 0.44 -13.02
CA TRP A 104 -10.01 1.38 -13.77
C TRP A 104 -11.40 1.43 -13.12
N ILE A 105 -11.89 2.63 -12.83
CA ILE A 105 -13.26 2.83 -12.36
C ILE A 105 -14.17 2.86 -13.58
N LEU A 106 -15.00 1.82 -13.74
CA LEU A 106 -15.92 1.69 -14.87
C LEU A 106 -17.28 2.32 -14.60
N ASP A 107 -17.82 2.12 -13.39
CA ASP A 107 -19.08 2.72 -12.95
C ASP A 107 -19.03 2.98 -11.44
N SER A 108 -19.83 3.95 -11.01
CA SER A 108 -20.00 4.31 -9.60
C SER A 108 -21.44 4.69 -9.32
N TYR A 109 -21.92 4.26 -8.16
CA TYR A 109 -23.24 4.59 -7.65
C TYR A 109 -23.12 5.01 -6.20
N ILE A 110 -23.90 6.03 -5.82
CA ILE A 110 -24.01 6.47 -4.44
C ILE A 110 -25.46 6.83 -4.16
N HIS A 111 -25.96 6.43 -3.01
CA HIS A 111 -27.21 6.87 -2.44
C HIS A 111 -26.89 7.38 -1.05
N SER A 112 -27.03 8.68 -0.85
CA SER A 112 -26.78 9.38 0.41
C SER A 112 -27.96 10.30 0.72
N GLN A 113 -27.93 10.99 1.86
CA GLN A 113 -28.97 11.98 2.19
C GLN A 113 -29.05 13.12 1.15
N ALA A 114 -27.96 13.42 0.43
CA ALA A 114 -27.95 14.38 -0.69
C ALA A 114 -28.81 13.92 -1.88
N GLY A 115 -29.17 12.64 -1.95
CA GLY A 115 -29.91 12.04 -3.06
C GLY A 115 -29.20 10.85 -3.68
N ARG A 116 -29.71 10.44 -4.85
CA ARG A 116 -29.23 9.28 -5.61
C ARG A 116 -28.35 9.73 -6.77
N GLY A 117 -27.18 9.10 -6.88
CA GLY A 117 -26.19 9.32 -7.93
C GLY A 117 -25.07 10.28 -7.52
N VAL A 118 -23.98 10.24 -8.28
CA VAL A 118 -22.79 11.07 -8.03
C VAL A 118 -23.11 12.55 -8.21
N GLY A 119 -24.00 12.91 -9.14
CA GLY A 119 -24.35 14.29 -9.44
C GLY A 119 -25.03 15.02 -8.27
N SER A 120 -25.92 14.36 -7.53
CA SER A 120 -26.58 14.97 -6.38
C SER A 120 -25.60 15.21 -5.23
N LEU A 121 -24.70 14.26 -4.99
CA LEU A 121 -23.64 14.42 -4.00
C LEU A 121 -22.66 15.55 -4.39
N LEU A 122 -22.25 15.59 -5.66
CA LEU A 122 -21.36 16.65 -6.16
C LEU A 122 -22.00 18.03 -6.02
N ALA A 123 -23.29 18.17 -6.37
CA ALA A 123 -24.03 19.42 -6.20
C ALA A 123 -24.08 19.87 -4.73
N SER A 124 -24.29 18.93 -3.79
CA SER A 124 -24.27 19.25 -2.36
C SER A 124 -22.89 19.68 -1.86
N ILE A 125 -21.82 19.11 -2.41
CA ILE A 125 -20.43 19.48 -2.07
C ILE A 125 -20.11 20.87 -2.63
N GLU A 126 -20.48 21.16 -3.88
CA GLU A 126 -20.31 22.47 -4.51
C GLU A 126 -21.06 23.58 -3.75
N GLN A 127 -22.23 23.25 -3.21
CA GLN A 127 -23.07 24.19 -2.45
C GLN A 127 -22.73 24.24 -0.95
N ILE A 128 -21.78 23.41 -0.48
CA ILE A 128 -21.38 23.31 0.94
C ILE A 128 -22.62 23.07 1.83
N LEU A 129 -23.55 22.22 1.36
CA LEU A 129 -24.76 21.92 2.11
C LEU A 129 -24.42 20.98 3.27
N PRO A 130 -24.78 21.34 4.52
CA PRO A 130 -24.67 20.40 5.62
C PRO A 130 -25.69 19.28 5.40
N LEU A 131 -25.19 18.06 5.17
CA LEU A 131 -26.04 16.88 4.93
C LEU A 131 -26.47 16.17 6.22
N MET A 132 -26.01 16.62 7.39
CA MET A 132 -26.31 15.97 8.67
C MET A 132 -27.30 16.79 9.47
N ASP A 133 -28.29 16.09 10.03
CA ASP A 133 -29.36 16.67 10.83
C ASP A 133 -29.38 16.07 12.24
N THR A 134 -29.92 16.82 13.20
CA THR A 134 -30.16 16.31 14.56
C THR A 134 -31.50 15.55 14.57
N ILE A 135 -31.43 14.24 14.36
CA ILE A 135 -32.59 13.35 14.23
C ILE A 135 -32.55 12.26 15.30
N LYS A 136 -33.71 11.80 15.74
CA LYS A 136 -33.84 10.65 16.65
C LYS A 136 -33.44 9.34 15.92
N PRO A 137 -32.55 8.52 16.49
CA PRO A 137 -32.18 7.20 15.92
C PRO A 137 -33.38 6.29 15.63
N ARG A 138 -33.22 5.35 14.67
CA ARG A 138 -34.23 4.31 14.36
C ARG A 138 -34.57 3.45 15.58
N SER A 139 -33.57 3.12 16.40
CA SER A 139 -33.76 2.39 17.66
C SER A 139 -34.50 3.19 18.74
N GLY A 140 -34.81 4.46 18.50
CA GLY A 140 -35.23 5.39 19.54
C GLY A 140 -34.06 5.94 20.36
N GLY A 141 -34.36 6.82 21.32
CA GLY A 141 -33.38 7.51 22.16
C GLY A 141 -33.35 9.04 21.99
N ILE A 142 -32.22 9.64 22.33
CA ILE A 142 -31.98 11.09 22.27
C ILE A 142 -31.63 11.47 20.82
N PRO A 143 -32.14 12.61 20.29
CA PRO A 143 -31.72 13.12 19.00
C PRO A 143 -30.20 13.36 18.94
N ILE A 144 -29.56 12.83 17.90
CA ILE A 144 -28.12 12.97 17.65
C ILE A 144 -27.91 13.46 16.21
N ARG A 145 -26.80 14.17 15.99
CA ARG A 145 -26.47 14.68 14.66
C ARG A 145 -25.93 13.53 13.80
N HIS A 146 -26.63 13.14 12.75
CA HIS A 146 -26.18 12.11 11.80
C HIS A 146 -26.87 12.30 10.44
N SER A 147 -26.31 11.70 9.38
CA SER A 147 -26.96 11.64 8.06
C SER A 147 -27.75 10.34 7.94
N ARG A 148 -29.02 10.42 7.49
CA ARG A 148 -29.95 9.30 7.45
C ARG A 148 -30.62 9.15 6.09
N LEU A 149 -30.80 7.89 5.66
CA LEU A 149 -31.59 7.55 4.49
C LEU A 149 -33.03 7.24 4.92
N ASN A 150 -33.94 8.21 4.74
CA ASN A 150 -35.33 8.11 5.20
C ASN A 150 -36.14 7.02 4.45
N ASP A 151 -35.73 6.67 3.24
CA ASP A 151 -36.36 5.63 2.40
C ASP A 151 -36.45 4.25 3.11
N PHE A 152 -35.61 4.02 4.12
CA PHE A 152 -35.46 2.73 4.80
C PHE A 152 -36.15 2.67 6.17
N ASP A 153 -36.88 3.70 6.56
CA ASP A 153 -37.47 3.81 7.90
C ASP A 153 -38.74 2.98 8.08
N TYR A 154 -39.55 2.88 7.02
CA TYR A 154 -40.89 2.28 7.09
C TYR A 154 -41.04 1.05 6.18
N ASN A 155 -40.14 0.88 5.21
CA ASN A 155 -40.25 -0.19 4.22
C ASN A 155 -39.20 -1.29 4.46
N PRO A 156 -39.62 -2.49 4.91
CA PRO A 156 -38.69 -3.59 5.16
C PRO A 156 -38.03 -4.14 3.88
N THR A 157 -38.63 -3.95 2.71
CA THR A 157 -38.07 -4.40 1.41
C THR A 157 -37.21 -3.33 0.73
N ALA A 158 -37.11 -2.11 1.29
CA ALA A 158 -36.37 -1.02 0.67
C ALA A 158 -34.90 -1.36 0.40
N LEU A 159 -34.28 -2.17 1.25
CA LEU A 159 -32.91 -2.64 1.04
C LEU A 159 -32.80 -3.59 -0.16
N GLU A 160 -33.70 -4.56 -0.29
CA GLU A 160 -33.75 -5.46 -1.44
C GLU A 160 -34.03 -4.69 -2.73
N ASP A 161 -34.96 -3.73 -2.70
CA ASP A 161 -35.28 -2.87 -3.84
C ASP A 161 -34.08 -1.99 -4.23
N ALA A 162 -33.35 -1.46 -3.26
CA ALA A 162 -32.15 -0.66 -3.50
C ALA A 162 -31.03 -1.52 -4.09
N VAL A 163 -30.77 -2.69 -3.51
CA VAL A 163 -29.77 -3.65 -4.01
C VAL A 163 -30.13 -4.13 -5.41
N ASN A 164 -31.39 -4.44 -5.69
CA ASN A 164 -31.88 -4.82 -7.03
C ASN A 164 -31.63 -3.70 -8.06
N LYS A 165 -31.96 -2.44 -7.74
CA LYS A 165 -31.68 -1.29 -8.62
C LYS A 165 -30.19 -1.14 -8.91
N VAL A 166 -29.36 -1.32 -7.89
CA VAL A 166 -27.90 -1.26 -8.02
C VAL A 166 -27.38 -2.44 -8.83
N ALA A 167 -27.86 -3.65 -8.57
CA ALA A 167 -27.53 -4.87 -9.29
C ALA A 167 -27.85 -4.76 -10.78
N LYS A 168 -29.03 -4.21 -11.12
CA LYS A 168 -29.42 -3.96 -12.52
C LYS A 168 -28.47 -2.98 -13.21
N ARG A 169 -28.10 -1.89 -12.53
CA ARG A 169 -27.15 -0.90 -13.06
C ARG A 169 -25.77 -1.52 -13.29
N ILE A 170 -25.25 -2.23 -12.30
CA ILE A 170 -23.95 -2.92 -12.39
C ILE A 170 -23.99 -4.01 -13.46
N GLY A 171 -25.09 -4.75 -13.56
CA GLY A 171 -25.33 -5.76 -14.60
C GLY A 171 -25.13 -5.17 -15.99
N ASN A 172 -25.77 -4.03 -16.29
CA ASN A 172 -25.58 -3.34 -17.57
C ASN A 172 -24.11 -2.96 -17.82
N THR A 173 -23.36 -2.59 -16.79
CA THR A 173 -21.93 -2.23 -16.90
C THR A 173 -21.07 -3.48 -17.17
N VAL A 174 -21.35 -4.58 -16.48
CA VAL A 174 -20.59 -5.83 -16.61
C VAL A 174 -20.91 -6.56 -17.92
N GLU A 175 -22.14 -6.43 -18.44
CA GLU A 175 -22.56 -6.98 -19.74
C GLU A 175 -21.73 -6.41 -20.91
N GLN A 176 -21.22 -5.17 -20.81
CA GLN A 176 -20.32 -4.57 -21.81
C GLN A 176 -18.90 -5.15 -21.78
N LEU A 177 -18.56 -5.99 -20.80
CA LEU A 177 -17.23 -6.58 -20.66
C LEU A 177 -17.21 -7.98 -21.28
N PRO A 178 -16.05 -8.48 -21.77
CA PRO A 178 -15.98 -9.84 -22.29
C PRO A 178 -16.40 -10.89 -21.26
N GLU A 179 -17.11 -11.94 -21.68
CA GLU A 179 -17.60 -13.02 -20.80
C GLU A 179 -16.47 -13.79 -20.11
N THR A 180 -15.27 -13.81 -20.70
CA THR A 180 -14.08 -14.45 -20.13
C THR A 180 -13.55 -13.80 -18.86
N VAL A 181 -14.03 -12.60 -18.52
CA VAL A 181 -13.56 -11.82 -17.37
C VAL A 181 -14.26 -12.26 -16.09
N LYS A 182 -13.49 -12.72 -15.11
CA LYS A 182 -13.99 -13.14 -13.80
C LYS A 182 -14.50 -11.96 -13.00
N CYS A 183 -15.68 -12.12 -12.38
CA CYS A 183 -16.32 -11.11 -11.55
C CYS A 183 -16.16 -11.43 -10.07
N TRP A 184 -15.51 -10.56 -9.34
CA TRP A 184 -15.35 -10.63 -7.89
C TRP A 184 -16.32 -9.68 -7.21
N LEU A 185 -16.85 -10.07 -6.05
CA LEU A 185 -17.74 -9.26 -5.24
C LEU A 185 -17.14 -9.04 -3.84
N MET A 186 -17.05 -7.79 -3.44
CA MET A 186 -16.81 -7.36 -2.07
C MET A 186 -18.09 -6.67 -1.59
N PHE A 187 -18.86 -7.38 -0.77
CA PHE A 187 -20.12 -6.90 -0.25
C PHE A 187 -19.97 -6.62 1.25
N GLU A 188 -20.32 -5.40 1.66
CA GLU A 188 -20.34 -4.98 3.06
C GLU A 188 -21.73 -4.43 3.38
N CYS A 189 -22.49 -5.13 4.21
CA CYS A 189 -23.77 -4.65 4.69
C CYS A 189 -23.79 -4.70 6.20
N ASP A 190 -24.24 -3.62 6.84
CA ASP A 190 -24.54 -3.64 8.27
C ASP A 190 -25.87 -4.38 8.47
N THR A 191 -25.80 -5.72 8.44
CA THR A 191 -26.97 -6.62 8.46
C THR A 191 -27.74 -6.58 9.77
N GLN A 192 -27.15 -6.02 10.84
CA GLN A 192 -27.86 -5.82 12.11
C GLN A 192 -29.08 -4.91 11.94
N SER A 193 -29.11 -4.11 10.87
CA SER A 193 -30.14 -3.11 10.62
C SER A 193 -31.41 -3.63 9.92
N PHE A 194 -31.37 -4.80 9.25
CA PHE A 194 -32.50 -5.33 8.48
C PHE A 194 -32.65 -6.85 8.69
N ALA A 195 -33.88 -7.35 8.62
CA ALA A 195 -34.15 -8.80 8.74
C ALA A 195 -33.66 -9.64 7.54
N VAL A 196 -33.01 -9.01 6.55
CA VAL A 196 -32.58 -9.66 5.31
C VAL A 196 -31.19 -10.26 5.51
N LYS A 197 -31.05 -11.54 5.16
CA LYS A 197 -29.76 -12.24 5.19
C LYS A 197 -28.86 -11.78 4.04
N GLU A 198 -27.57 -11.67 4.32
CA GLU A 198 -26.54 -11.32 3.34
C GLU A 198 -26.57 -12.24 2.10
N ASP A 199 -26.74 -13.55 2.30
CA ASP A 199 -26.84 -14.54 1.23
C ASP A 199 -27.97 -14.23 0.23
N THR A 200 -29.11 -13.73 0.72
CA THR A 200 -30.24 -13.34 -0.13
C THR A 200 -29.86 -12.17 -1.03
N LEU A 201 -29.18 -11.16 -0.48
CA LEU A 201 -28.73 -9.99 -1.23
C LEU A 201 -27.68 -10.36 -2.28
N ILE A 202 -26.77 -11.28 -1.93
CA ILE A 202 -25.78 -11.80 -2.87
C ILE A 202 -26.45 -12.63 -3.97
N HIS A 203 -27.46 -13.43 -3.63
CA HIS A 203 -28.22 -14.16 -4.62
C HIS A 203 -28.93 -13.22 -5.61
N LEU A 204 -29.57 -12.14 -5.11
CA LEU A 204 -30.16 -11.10 -5.96
C LEU A 204 -29.13 -10.48 -6.92
N LEU A 205 -27.93 -10.18 -6.45
CA LEU A 205 -26.84 -9.70 -7.32
C LEU A 205 -26.51 -10.74 -8.41
N SER A 206 -26.35 -12.01 -8.04
CA SER A 206 -26.02 -13.08 -8.99
C SER A 206 -27.04 -13.23 -10.13
N LEU A 207 -28.33 -13.03 -9.84
CA LEU A 207 -29.41 -13.09 -10.84
C LEU A 207 -29.29 -11.98 -11.89
N HIS A 208 -28.86 -10.77 -11.50
CA HIS A 208 -28.75 -9.62 -12.42
C HIS A 208 -27.44 -9.58 -13.20
N LEU A 209 -26.36 -10.14 -12.65
CA LEU A 209 -25.04 -10.09 -13.30
C LEU A 209 -24.86 -11.16 -14.39
N ARG A 210 -25.73 -12.19 -14.43
CA ARG A 210 -25.69 -13.29 -15.41
C ARG A 210 -24.31 -13.96 -15.55
N ARG A 211 -23.52 -13.94 -14.48
CA ARG A 211 -22.14 -14.46 -14.42
C ARG A 211 -21.88 -15.09 -13.07
N GLU A 212 -20.91 -16.00 -13.03
CA GLU A 212 -20.38 -16.48 -11.76
C GLU A 212 -19.73 -15.33 -10.99
N ILE A 213 -20.18 -15.16 -9.75
CA ILE A 213 -19.65 -14.19 -8.81
C ILE A 213 -18.77 -14.91 -7.79
N TYR A 214 -17.54 -14.46 -7.66
CA TYR A 214 -16.61 -14.95 -6.63
C TYR A 214 -16.56 -13.95 -5.48
N GLN A 215 -16.96 -14.35 -4.29
CA GLN A 215 -16.88 -13.48 -3.12
C GLN A 215 -15.43 -13.30 -2.68
N LEU A 216 -15.08 -12.08 -2.30
CA LEU A 216 -13.77 -11.76 -1.76
C LEU A 216 -13.79 -11.94 -0.23
N PRO A 217 -12.82 -12.67 0.36
CA PRO A 217 -12.80 -12.92 1.80
C PRO A 217 -12.32 -11.71 2.62
N VAL A 218 -11.88 -10.64 1.95
CA VAL A 218 -11.29 -9.45 2.58
C VAL A 218 -12.14 -8.24 2.24
N GLN A 219 -12.45 -7.45 3.26
CA GLN A 219 -13.27 -6.25 3.16
C GLN A 219 -12.43 -4.97 3.16
N GLY A 220 -13.07 -3.87 2.82
CA GLY A 220 -12.55 -2.50 2.81
C GLY A 220 -11.50 -2.27 1.74
N VAL A 221 -10.71 -1.20 1.91
CA VAL A 221 -9.64 -0.84 0.96
C VAL A 221 -8.58 -1.94 0.85
N ARG A 222 -8.39 -2.75 1.91
CA ARG A 222 -7.51 -3.93 1.89
C ARG A 222 -7.99 -5.00 0.92
N GLY A 223 -9.31 -5.12 0.70
CA GLY A 223 -9.89 -6.04 -0.27
C GLY A 223 -9.53 -5.66 -1.69
N VAL A 224 -9.58 -4.36 -2.03
CA VAL A 224 -9.13 -3.85 -3.35
C VAL A 224 -7.67 -4.19 -3.60
N ASP A 225 -6.79 -3.96 -2.61
CA ASP A 225 -5.38 -4.33 -2.71
C ASP A 225 -5.16 -5.84 -2.88
N TYR A 226 -5.90 -6.65 -2.12
CA TYR A 226 -5.83 -8.11 -2.18
C TYR A 226 -6.24 -8.62 -3.56
N TRP A 227 -7.35 -8.11 -4.09
CA TRP A 227 -7.82 -8.45 -5.43
C TRP A 227 -6.80 -8.04 -6.50
N LEU A 228 -6.26 -6.81 -6.43
CA LEU A 228 -5.22 -6.36 -7.35
C LEU A 228 -3.94 -7.18 -7.23
N ASP A 229 -3.59 -7.73 -6.05
CA ASP A 229 -2.42 -8.59 -5.89
C ASP A 229 -2.62 -9.97 -6.52
N GLN A 230 -3.77 -10.60 -6.26
CA GLN A 230 -4.04 -11.97 -6.69
C GLN A 230 -4.47 -12.06 -8.15
N GLN A 231 -5.19 -11.06 -8.64
CA GLN A 231 -5.79 -11.10 -9.97
C GLN A 231 -5.05 -10.21 -10.97
N TRP A 232 -3.91 -9.59 -10.63
CA TRP A 232 -3.22 -8.69 -11.58
C TRP A 232 -2.88 -9.35 -12.92
N ALA A 233 -2.51 -10.63 -12.91
CA ALA A 233 -2.01 -11.33 -14.09
C ALA A 233 -3.11 -11.61 -15.13
N LYS A 234 -4.38 -11.78 -14.71
CA LYS A 234 -5.50 -12.15 -15.58
C LYS A 234 -6.56 -11.06 -15.59
N PRO A 235 -7.27 -10.81 -16.70
CA PRO A 235 -8.40 -9.87 -16.70
C PRO A 235 -9.44 -10.24 -15.65
N SER A 236 -9.81 -9.28 -14.80
CA SER A 236 -10.84 -9.46 -13.78
C SER A 236 -11.52 -8.14 -13.44
N VAL A 237 -12.73 -8.25 -12.89
CA VAL A 237 -13.54 -7.14 -12.40
C VAL A 237 -13.80 -7.36 -10.92
N LEU A 238 -13.77 -6.28 -10.14
CA LEU A 238 -14.17 -6.24 -8.76
C LEU A 238 -15.36 -5.31 -8.61
N ILE A 239 -16.43 -5.82 -8.02
CA ILE A 239 -17.62 -5.08 -7.67
C ILE A 239 -17.57 -4.88 -6.18
N VAL A 240 -17.52 -3.62 -5.77
CA VAL A 240 -17.59 -3.23 -4.36
C VAL A 240 -18.98 -2.68 -4.14
N LEU A 241 -19.73 -3.29 -3.22
CA LEU A 241 -21.06 -2.83 -2.83
C LEU A 241 -21.07 -2.67 -1.32
N THR A 242 -21.34 -1.47 -0.84
CA THR A 242 -21.45 -1.19 0.58
C THR A 242 -22.82 -0.61 0.91
N ALA A 243 -23.44 -1.09 1.98
CA ALA A 243 -24.69 -0.58 2.52
C ALA A 243 -24.47 -0.30 4.01
N SER A 244 -24.20 0.97 4.34
CA SER A 244 -24.07 1.44 5.72
C SER A 244 -25.37 2.09 6.13
N LEU A 245 -26.16 1.35 6.90
CA LEU A 245 -27.44 1.78 7.46
C LEU A 245 -27.36 1.55 8.97
N ARG A 246 -27.65 2.58 9.78
CA ARG A 246 -27.41 2.57 11.22
C ARG A 246 -28.72 2.51 11.99
N LEU A 247 -28.90 1.47 12.81
CA LEU A 247 -29.97 1.46 13.81
C LEU A 247 -29.64 2.36 15.01
N LEU A 248 -28.38 2.26 15.48
CA LEU A 248 -27.80 3.01 16.59
C LEU A 248 -26.64 3.87 16.04
N PRO A 249 -26.93 5.02 15.40
CA PRO A 249 -25.88 5.90 14.92
C PRO A 249 -25.12 6.50 16.11
N LYS A 250 -23.85 6.84 15.88
CA LYS A 250 -23.06 7.74 16.72
C LYS A 250 -23.16 9.17 16.19
N GLN A 251 -22.74 10.13 17.02
CA GLN A 251 -22.64 11.52 16.59
C GLN A 251 -21.74 11.62 15.34
N ASN A 252 -22.22 12.32 14.32
CA ASN A 252 -21.61 12.50 13.00
C ASN A 252 -21.51 11.24 12.12
N ASP A 253 -22.22 10.15 12.46
CA ASP A 253 -22.37 9.03 11.53
C ASP A 253 -23.14 9.45 10.27
N ALA A 254 -22.91 8.72 9.18
CA ALA A 254 -23.62 8.91 7.94
C ALA A 254 -24.03 7.58 7.32
N GLU A 255 -25.25 7.56 6.78
CA GLU A 255 -25.76 6.44 6.01
C GLU A 255 -25.56 6.63 4.51
N ALA A 256 -25.16 5.55 3.87
CA ALA A 256 -25.00 5.52 2.42
C ALA A 256 -25.09 4.10 1.88
N ILE A 257 -25.58 3.98 0.65
CA ILE A 257 -25.39 2.79 -0.19
C ILE A 257 -24.48 3.19 -1.34
N THR A 258 -23.34 2.53 -1.49
CA THR A 258 -22.39 2.83 -2.56
C THR A 258 -22.06 1.59 -3.36
N ALA A 259 -21.81 1.76 -4.65
CA ALA A 259 -21.26 0.71 -5.47
C ALA A 259 -20.17 1.24 -6.40
N LEU A 260 -19.13 0.43 -6.60
CA LEU A 260 -18.04 0.69 -7.54
C LEU A 260 -17.78 -0.54 -8.38
N VAL A 261 -17.63 -0.35 -9.69
CA VAL A 261 -17.19 -1.39 -10.61
C VAL A 261 -15.78 -1.07 -11.04
N LEU A 262 -14.83 -1.90 -10.61
CA LEU A 262 -13.41 -1.75 -10.84
C LEU A 262 -12.91 -2.82 -11.81
N CYS A 263 -12.07 -2.45 -12.77
CA CYS A 263 -11.46 -3.41 -13.70
C CYS A 263 -9.94 -3.28 -13.72
N ASN A 264 -9.22 -4.40 -13.69
CA ASN A 264 -7.76 -4.38 -13.71
C ASN A 264 -7.17 -4.24 -15.13
N ARG A 265 -8.03 -4.11 -16.15
CA ARG A 265 -7.68 -3.87 -17.55
C ARG A 265 -8.49 -2.71 -18.10
N ARG A 266 -7.92 -2.01 -19.08
CA ARG A 266 -8.64 -0.96 -19.78
C ARG A 266 -9.70 -1.62 -20.66
N SER A 267 -10.92 -1.12 -20.60
CA SER A 267 -12.01 -1.54 -21.49
C SER A 267 -12.21 -0.48 -22.59
N HIS A 268 -12.49 -0.92 -23.82
CA HIS A 268 -12.80 0.00 -24.92
C HIS A 268 -14.17 0.67 -24.74
N HIS A 269 -15.12 -0.01 -24.08
CA HIS A 269 -16.45 0.53 -23.79
C HIS A 269 -16.44 1.68 -22.76
N TYR A 270 -15.33 1.87 -22.04
CA TYR A 270 -15.15 2.91 -21.03
C TYR A 270 -13.87 3.71 -21.31
N PRO A 271 -13.81 4.49 -22.40
CA PRO A 271 -12.59 5.18 -22.82
C PRO A 271 -12.12 6.22 -21.80
N ASP A 272 -13.06 6.83 -21.08
CA ASP A 272 -12.88 7.90 -20.09
C ASP A 272 -12.74 7.39 -18.65
N ALA A 273 -12.65 6.06 -18.46
CA ALA A 273 -12.45 5.48 -17.14
C ALA A 273 -11.18 6.05 -16.48
N VAL A 274 -11.29 6.41 -15.20
CA VAL A 274 -10.15 6.92 -14.42
C VAL A 274 -9.42 5.78 -13.71
N LYS A 275 -8.14 5.99 -13.41
CA LYS A 275 -7.33 5.03 -12.66
C LYS A 275 -7.44 5.31 -11.17
N LEU A 276 -7.81 4.30 -10.41
CA LEU A 276 -7.68 4.25 -8.96
C LEU A 276 -6.36 3.60 -8.61
N HIS A 277 -5.43 4.40 -8.08
CA HIS A 277 -4.17 3.90 -7.56
C HIS A 277 -4.32 3.37 -6.13
N ARG A 278 -3.35 2.57 -5.68
CA ARG A 278 -3.33 2.06 -4.31
C ARG A 278 -3.17 3.21 -3.31
N PRO A 279 -3.59 3.04 -2.04
CA PRO A 279 -3.28 4.00 -0.98
C PRO A 279 -1.86 3.81 -0.43
N GLN A 280 -1.20 4.91 -0.01
CA GLN A 280 0.04 4.87 0.77
C GLN A 280 -0.31 5.13 2.23
N LYS A 281 -0.02 4.17 3.10
CA LYS A 281 -0.18 4.40 4.54
C LYS A 281 0.88 5.39 4.99
N SER A 282 0.47 6.38 5.78
CA SER A 282 1.36 7.41 6.31
C SER A 282 0.93 7.84 7.71
N THR A 283 1.86 8.48 8.41
CA THR A 283 1.64 9.23 9.65
C THR A 283 1.86 10.72 9.38
N ASN A 284 1.52 11.60 10.32
CA ASN A 284 1.70 13.04 10.14
C ASN A 284 3.17 13.42 9.83
N GLU A 285 4.13 12.74 10.47
CA GLU A 285 5.57 12.99 10.30
C GLU A 285 6.08 12.51 8.93
N THR A 286 5.43 11.49 8.36
CA THR A 286 5.87 10.83 7.13
C THR A 286 5.02 11.19 5.91
N LEU A 287 3.96 12.00 6.09
CA LEU A 287 2.96 12.32 5.07
C LEU A 287 3.59 12.87 3.78
N THR A 288 4.45 13.90 3.87
CA THR A 288 5.07 14.52 2.70
C THR A 288 5.89 13.51 1.87
N ARG A 289 6.68 12.67 2.56
CA ARG A 289 7.51 11.64 1.90
C ARG A 289 6.63 10.55 1.27
N ASN A 290 5.62 10.08 1.99
CA ASN A 290 4.70 9.04 1.53
C ASN A 290 3.78 9.52 0.40
N MET A 291 3.35 10.78 0.39
CA MET A 291 2.69 11.40 -0.76
C MET A 291 3.64 11.44 -1.98
N ALA A 292 4.92 11.76 -1.79
CA ALA A 292 5.87 11.69 -2.90
C ALA A 292 6.02 10.26 -3.44
N HIS A 293 5.92 9.23 -2.59
CA HIS A 293 5.87 7.83 -3.02
C HIS A 293 4.60 7.49 -3.80
N SER A 294 3.42 7.97 -3.38
CA SER A 294 2.17 7.68 -4.09
C SER A 294 2.16 8.25 -5.52
N LEU A 295 2.75 9.43 -5.73
CA LEU A 295 2.91 10.03 -7.07
C LEU A 295 3.71 9.14 -8.04
N ARG A 296 4.59 8.26 -7.52
CA ARG A 296 5.37 7.31 -8.33
C ARG A 296 4.50 6.23 -8.97
N TRP A 297 3.34 5.92 -8.38
CA TRP A 297 2.39 4.95 -8.95
C TRP A 297 1.71 5.50 -10.19
N ALA A 298 1.27 6.75 -10.10
CA ALA A 298 0.67 7.50 -11.21
C ALA A 298 1.69 7.95 -12.26
N LYS A 299 3.01 7.81 -11.98
CA LYS A 299 4.10 8.36 -12.79
C LYS A 299 3.91 9.87 -13.04
N THR A 300 3.49 10.59 -12.01
CA THR A 300 3.21 12.03 -12.07
C THR A 300 4.12 12.81 -11.13
N SER A 301 4.17 14.13 -11.31
CA SER A 301 4.91 15.06 -10.44
C SER A 301 3.95 15.86 -9.59
N ALA A 302 4.39 16.34 -8.43
CA ALA A 302 3.56 17.15 -7.53
C ALA A 302 2.92 18.37 -8.24
N ALA A 303 3.64 19.01 -9.17
CA ALA A 303 3.14 20.16 -9.95
C ALA A 303 1.96 19.84 -10.88
N LYS A 304 1.70 18.55 -11.19
CA LYS A 304 0.58 18.12 -12.05
C LYS A 304 -0.66 17.71 -11.25
N VAL A 305 -0.56 17.69 -9.92
CA VAL A 305 -1.70 17.39 -9.05
C VAL A 305 -2.64 18.58 -9.09
N THR A 306 -3.83 18.38 -9.64
CA THR A 306 -4.82 19.43 -9.79
C THR A 306 -5.65 19.66 -8.52
N GLY A 307 -5.51 18.79 -7.51
CA GLY A 307 -6.26 18.92 -6.27
C GLY A 307 -5.99 17.86 -5.21
N VAL A 308 -6.61 18.02 -4.03
CA VAL A 308 -6.61 17.05 -2.91
C VAL A 308 -8.01 16.93 -2.23
N TRP A 309 -8.59 15.74 -2.02
CA TRP A 309 -9.70 15.55 -1.04
C TRP A 309 -9.12 15.02 0.24
N VAL A 310 -9.70 15.52 1.32
CA VAL A 310 -9.28 15.23 2.66
C VAL A 310 -10.53 14.89 3.45
N THR A 311 -10.52 13.74 4.13
CA THR A 311 -11.67 13.18 4.84
C THR A 311 -11.25 12.71 6.22
N GLY A 312 -12.06 12.96 7.26
CA GLY A 312 -11.81 12.49 8.63
C GLY A 312 -12.34 13.49 9.68
N GLU A 313 -12.62 13.00 10.89
CA GLU A 313 -13.22 13.81 11.96
C GLU A 313 -12.29 14.93 12.45
N ASP A 314 -10.99 14.62 12.64
CA ASP A 314 -9.98 15.57 13.15
C ASP A 314 -9.74 16.80 12.25
N LEU A 315 -10.17 16.73 10.98
CA LEU A 315 -10.00 17.80 10.00
C LEU A 315 -11.01 18.93 10.17
N THR A 316 -12.16 18.65 10.79
CA THR A 316 -13.17 19.68 11.06
C THR A 316 -12.71 20.71 12.09
N MET A 317 -11.74 20.39 12.96
CA MET A 317 -11.13 21.36 13.87
C MET A 317 -10.06 22.25 13.19
N PHE A 318 -9.29 21.70 12.25
CA PHE A 318 -8.18 22.43 11.61
C PHE A 318 -8.64 23.47 10.57
N LEU A 319 -9.76 23.22 9.89
CA LEU A 319 -10.24 24.08 8.80
C LEU A 319 -11.04 25.31 9.25
N ALA A 320 -11.39 25.44 10.53
CA ALA A 320 -12.08 26.62 11.08
C ALA A 320 -11.24 27.92 11.00
N GLY A 321 -9.93 27.82 10.72
CA GLY A 321 -9.02 28.96 10.55
C GLY A 321 -8.77 29.41 9.11
N ILE A 322 -9.23 28.68 8.08
CA ILE A 322 -8.94 29.02 6.68
C ILE A 322 -10.16 29.74 6.07
N ARG A 323 -10.11 31.08 6.00
CA ARG A 323 -11.11 31.88 5.28
C ARG A 323 -11.17 31.47 3.80
N PRO A 324 -12.35 31.56 3.15
CA PRO A 324 -12.56 31.06 1.80
C PRO A 324 -11.94 32.01 0.77
N ALA A 325 -10.66 31.79 0.45
CA ALA A 325 -10.03 32.42 -0.69
C ALA A 325 -10.27 31.55 -1.93
N LYS A 326 -11.20 32.03 -2.78
CA LYS A 326 -11.36 31.74 -4.22
C LYS A 326 -11.08 30.30 -4.69
N ARG A 327 -12.18 29.65 -5.11
CA ARG A 327 -12.28 28.63 -6.18
C ARG A 327 -10.97 27.92 -6.51
N MET A 328 -10.83 26.69 -6.03
CA MET A 328 -10.05 25.68 -6.73
C MET A 328 -10.73 24.34 -6.50
N ASN A 329 -10.84 23.57 -7.58
CA ASN A 329 -11.39 22.23 -7.59
C ASN A 329 -10.32 21.32 -7.00
N TRP A 330 -10.63 20.56 -5.95
CA TRP A 330 -9.64 19.72 -5.24
C TRP A 330 -9.96 18.19 -5.45
N CYS A 331 -8.93 17.30 -5.55
CA CYS A 331 -8.85 15.98 -6.23
C CYS A 331 -8.48 14.77 -5.37
N LEU A 332 -9.03 13.60 -5.67
CA LEU A 332 -8.66 12.31 -5.07
C LEU A 332 -7.72 11.70 -6.09
N ALA A 333 -6.55 11.25 -5.64
CA ALA A 333 -5.53 10.68 -6.52
C ALA A 333 -5.89 9.26 -6.98
#